data_AF-T1D048-F1
#
_entry.id   AF-T1D048-F1
#
_cell.length_a   1.000
_cell.length_b   1.000
_cell.length_c   1.000
_cell.angle_alpha   90.00
_cell.angle_beta   90.00
_cell.angle_gamma   90.00
#
_symmetry.space_group_name_H-M   'P 1'
#
loop_
_entity.id
_entity.type
_entity.pdbx_description
1 polymer ?
#
loop_
_entity_poly.entity_id
_entity_poly.type
_entity_poly.pdbx_seq_one_letter_code
_entity_poly.pdbx_strand_id
1 'polypeptide(L)'
;ATVTVRTACVTLKPPQRRGHARDSAWSEPITVNVIGSTEEHAPEGGEPISWVLLTKLPVGTFEQASEKVDWYAKRWGIETWHKVLKSGCQVEDCMLEEACRLARYLTLFSIIGVRLMYIAYRARVQPDRPARKVFSEVEIQALHLRMIKDNPKLETPTTLQETVRLIGKLGGHLGRKGDGEPGVLVLWRGWMRLYEVVTAVILIKQNPHLINSS
;
A
#
# COMPACT_ATOMS: atom_id res chain seq x y z
N ALA A 1 22.16 -11.46 1.77
CA ALA A 1 22.77 -10.91 0.55
C ALA A 1 23.68 -9.76 0.95
N THR A 2 24.91 -9.75 0.44
CA THR A 2 25.86 -8.65 0.60
C THR A 2 25.81 -7.80 -0.66
N VAL A 3 25.76 -6.47 -0.50
CA VAL A 3 25.62 -5.52 -1.61
C VAL A 3 26.76 -4.52 -1.55
N THR A 4 27.52 -4.41 -2.63
CA THR A 4 28.55 -3.36 -2.79
C THR A 4 27.89 -2.06 -3.24
N VAL A 5 28.20 -0.95 -2.56
CA VAL A 5 27.76 0.39 -2.95
C VAL A 5 28.94 1.22 -3.44
N ARG A 6 28.79 1.87 -4.59
CA ARG A 6 29.78 2.79 -5.20
C ARG A 6 29.12 4.12 -5.51
N THR A 7 29.84 5.21 -5.33
CA THR A 7 29.31 6.55 -5.62
C THR A 7 30.24 7.33 -6.55
N ALA A 8 29.65 8.21 -7.37
CA ALA A 8 30.38 9.16 -8.20
C ALA A 8 29.56 10.42 -8.37
N CYS A 9 30.22 11.58 -8.51
CA CYS A 9 29.57 12.81 -8.96
C CYS A 9 29.84 12.98 -10.45
N VAL A 10 28.79 13.13 -11.25
CA VAL A 10 28.91 13.23 -12.71
C VAL A 10 28.09 14.40 -13.25
N THR A 11 28.59 15.01 -14.32
CA THR A 11 27.86 16.04 -15.06
C THR A 11 27.29 15.43 -16.34
N LEU A 12 25.97 15.29 -16.38
CA LEU A 12 25.23 14.81 -17.54
C LEU A 12 25.10 15.94 -18.56
N LYS A 13 25.64 15.73 -19.76
CA LYS A 13 25.51 16.69 -20.86
C LYS A 13 24.16 16.48 -21.58
N PRO A 14 23.52 17.55 -22.07
CA PRO A 14 22.35 17.42 -22.92
C PRO A 14 22.68 16.60 -24.19
N PRO A 15 21.72 15.86 -24.75
CA PRO A 15 21.92 15.13 -25.99
C PRO A 15 22.30 16.09 -27.14
N GLN A 16 23.31 15.71 -27.92
CA GLN A 16 23.81 16.52 -29.05
C GLN A 16 22.73 16.72 -30.12
N ARG A 17 21.88 15.71 -30.36
CA ARG A 17 20.74 15.78 -31.27
C ARG A 17 19.46 15.81 -30.44
N ARG A 18 18.84 16.99 -30.32
CA ARG A 18 17.69 17.18 -29.43
C ARG A 18 16.36 16.59 -29.92
N GLY A 19 16.21 16.28 -31.21
CA GLY A 19 15.01 15.60 -31.74
C GLY A 19 13.68 16.22 -31.26
N HIS A 20 12.79 15.43 -30.68
CA HIS A 20 11.52 15.88 -30.08
C HIS A 20 11.67 16.71 -28.79
N ALA A 21 12.86 16.73 -28.19
CA ALA A 21 13.18 17.57 -27.04
C ALA A 21 13.71 18.97 -27.45
N ARG A 22 13.56 19.37 -28.72
CA ARG A 22 13.89 20.73 -29.20
C ARG A 22 13.18 21.82 -28.42
N ASP A 23 11.93 21.55 -28.04
CA ASP A 23 11.09 22.49 -27.28
C ASP A 23 11.28 22.35 -25.76
N SER A 24 12.11 21.40 -25.31
CA SER A 24 12.44 21.29 -23.89
C SER A 24 13.37 22.45 -23.49
N ALA A 25 12.99 23.16 -22.44
CA ALA A 25 13.73 24.33 -21.95
C ALA A 25 15.13 24.00 -21.36
N TRP A 26 15.49 22.72 -21.27
CA TRP A 26 16.68 22.26 -20.56
C TRP A 26 17.83 21.98 -21.52
N SER A 27 18.69 22.98 -21.66
CA SER A 27 19.87 22.97 -22.52
C SER A 27 21.19 22.85 -21.77
N GLU A 28 21.15 22.98 -20.44
CA GLU A 28 22.34 23.08 -19.61
C GLU A 28 22.75 21.70 -19.05
N PRO A 29 24.08 21.43 -18.93
CA PRO A 29 24.55 20.24 -18.25
C PRO A 29 24.06 20.18 -16.79
N ILE A 30 23.67 18.99 -16.34
CA ILE A 30 23.17 18.78 -14.98
C ILE A 30 24.14 17.91 -14.20
N THR A 31 24.66 18.43 -13.09
CA THR A 31 25.46 17.65 -12.15
C THR A 31 24.55 16.85 -11.22
N VAL A 32 24.82 15.55 -11.12
CA VAL A 32 24.08 14.60 -10.28
C VAL A 32 25.06 13.66 -9.58
N ASN A 33 24.60 13.07 -8.49
CA ASN A 33 25.27 11.96 -7.85
C ASN A 33 24.73 10.64 -8.44
N VAL A 34 25.65 9.73 -8.71
CA VAL A 34 25.39 8.36 -9.16
C VAL A 34 25.68 7.42 -8.01
N ILE A 35 24.77 6.49 -7.77
CA ILE A 35 24.94 5.40 -6.81
C ILE A 35 24.81 4.09 -7.58
N GLY A 36 25.90 3.33 -7.65
CA GLY A 36 25.89 1.94 -8.11
C GLY A 36 25.72 1.02 -6.91
N SER A 37 24.77 0.08 -6.97
CA SER A 37 24.48 -0.88 -5.92
C SER A 37 24.36 -2.26 -6.54
N THR A 38 25.30 -3.16 -6.26
CA THR A 38 25.36 -4.49 -6.89
C THR A 38 25.48 -5.58 -5.84
N GLU A 39 24.64 -6.60 -5.92
CA GLU A 39 24.71 -7.81 -5.12
C GLU A 39 25.97 -8.61 -5.49
N GLU A 40 26.78 -8.96 -4.49
CA GLU A 40 28.06 -9.64 -4.72
C GLU A 40 27.88 -11.12 -5.04
N HIS A 41 26.95 -11.77 -4.34
CA HIS A 41 26.70 -13.20 -4.43
C HIS A 41 25.22 -13.44 -4.64
N ALA A 42 24.81 -13.53 -5.91
CA ALA A 42 23.46 -13.91 -6.28
C ALA A 42 23.18 -15.36 -5.83
N PRO A 43 21.94 -15.69 -5.43
CA PRO A 43 21.54 -17.08 -5.19
C PRO A 43 21.70 -17.93 -6.46
N GLU A 44 21.91 -19.24 -6.27
CA GLU A 44 22.15 -20.17 -7.36
C GLU A 44 21.01 -20.13 -8.40
N GLY A 45 21.38 -19.89 -9.67
CA GLY A 45 20.44 -19.75 -10.78
C GLY A 45 19.78 -18.37 -10.94
N GLY A 46 20.15 -17.36 -10.12
CA GLY A 46 19.66 -15.98 -10.24
C GLY A 46 20.70 -15.01 -10.80
N GLU A 47 20.24 -13.96 -11.49
CA GLU A 47 21.09 -12.82 -11.83
C GLU A 47 21.25 -11.89 -10.61
N PRO A 48 22.45 -11.33 -10.37
CA PRO A 48 22.67 -10.40 -9.26
C PRO A 48 21.84 -9.13 -9.43
N ILE A 49 21.26 -8.65 -8.34
CA ILE A 49 20.64 -7.33 -8.34
C ILE A 49 21.71 -6.28 -8.64
N SER A 50 21.49 -5.45 -9.67
CA SER A 50 22.38 -4.34 -10.01
C SER A 50 21.56 -3.09 -10.32
N TRP A 51 21.71 -2.06 -9.49
CA TRP A 51 21.02 -0.78 -9.63
C TRP A 51 22.01 0.34 -9.88
N VAL A 52 21.65 1.23 -10.81
CA VAL A 52 22.31 2.53 -11.00
C VAL A 52 21.27 3.61 -10.74
N LEU A 53 21.46 4.35 -9.64
CA LEU A 53 20.53 5.38 -9.19
C LEU A 53 21.15 6.76 -9.45
N LEU A 54 20.35 7.67 -10.00
CA LEU A 54 20.72 9.06 -10.20
C LEU A 54 19.95 9.93 -9.21
N THR A 55 20.64 10.83 -8.51
CA THR A 55 20.01 11.73 -7.55
C THR A 55 20.71 13.08 -7.46
N LYS A 56 19.94 14.14 -7.20
CA LYS A 56 20.48 15.46 -6.84
C LYS A 56 20.74 15.58 -5.33
N LEU A 57 20.33 14.58 -4.55
CA LEU A 57 20.52 14.59 -3.10
C LEU A 57 21.99 14.36 -2.71
N PRO A 58 22.44 14.84 -1.54
CA PRO A 58 23.80 14.60 -1.06
C PRO A 58 24.12 13.11 -0.85
N VAL A 59 25.34 12.70 -1.25
CA VAL A 59 25.85 11.33 -1.15
C VAL A 59 27.34 11.29 -0.76
N GLY A 60 27.74 12.12 0.20
CA GLY A 60 29.12 12.27 0.64
C GLY A 60 29.64 11.13 1.52
N THR A 61 28.76 10.29 2.08
CA THR A 61 29.15 9.14 2.92
C THR A 61 28.45 7.85 2.49
N PHE A 62 28.96 6.71 2.97
CA PHE A 62 28.35 5.40 2.73
C PHE A 62 26.93 5.30 3.31
N GLU A 63 26.69 5.86 4.49
CA GLU A 63 25.37 5.90 5.14
C GLU A 63 24.38 6.69 4.28
N GLN A 64 24.82 7.84 3.75
CA GLN A 64 24.00 8.63 2.85
C GLN A 64 23.69 7.87 1.57
N ALA A 65 24.63 7.12 0.98
CA ALA A 65 24.38 6.31 -0.20
C ALA A 65 23.39 5.17 0.08
N SER A 66 23.61 4.46 1.19
CA SER A 66 22.80 3.32 1.63
C SER A 66 21.35 3.73 1.89
N GLU A 67 21.13 4.90 2.49
CA GLU A 67 19.78 5.45 2.68
C GLU A 67 19.01 5.59 1.36
N LYS A 68 19.65 6.05 0.27
CA LYS A 68 18.97 6.25 -1.02
C LYS A 68 18.69 4.90 -1.69
N VAL A 69 19.58 3.93 -1.50
CA VAL A 69 19.32 2.54 -1.91
C VAL A 69 18.12 1.97 -1.16
N ASP A 70 18.03 2.19 0.16
CA ASP A 70 16.88 1.77 0.99
C ASP A 70 15.57 2.46 0.60
N TRP A 71 15.64 3.72 0.18
CA TRP A 71 14.47 4.42 -0.36
C TRP A 71 14.04 3.82 -1.70
N TYR A 72 14.99 3.56 -2.59
CA TYR A 72 14.70 2.96 -3.89
C TYR A 72 14.17 1.52 -3.76
N ALA A 73 14.64 0.75 -2.78
CA ALA A 73 14.10 -0.58 -2.48
C ALA A 73 12.60 -0.55 -2.14
N LYS A 74 12.09 0.58 -1.64
CA LYS A 74 10.66 0.79 -1.36
C LYS A 74 9.83 1.17 -2.61
N ARG A 75 10.46 1.37 -3.79
CA ARG A 75 9.78 1.71 -5.05
C ARG A 75 8.65 0.74 -5.39
N TRP A 76 8.82 -0.55 -5.06
CA TRP A 76 7.83 -1.59 -5.33
C TRP A 76 6.45 -1.34 -4.68
N GLY A 77 6.37 -0.44 -3.70
CA GLY A 77 5.10 0.00 -3.13
C GLY A 77 4.09 0.47 -4.19
N ILE A 78 4.53 1.19 -5.23
CA ILE A 78 3.62 1.67 -6.29
C ILE A 78 3.06 0.51 -7.13
N GLU A 79 3.85 -0.53 -7.37
CA GLU A 79 3.42 -1.71 -8.12
C GLU A 79 2.43 -2.54 -7.30
N THR A 80 2.63 -2.59 -5.98
CA THR A 80 1.64 -3.17 -5.07
C THR A 80 0.33 -2.39 -5.11
N TRP A 81 0.40 -1.05 -5.14
CA TRP A 81 -0.78 -0.20 -5.29
C TRP A 81 -1.51 -0.44 -6.62
N HIS A 82 -0.78 -0.50 -7.75
CA HIS A 82 -1.38 -0.87 -9.04
C HIS A 82 -2.05 -2.24 -9.00
N LYS A 83 -1.41 -3.24 -8.38
CA LYS A 83 -1.99 -4.58 -8.21
C LYS A 83 -3.26 -4.56 -7.37
N VAL A 84 -3.32 -3.73 -6.33
CA VAL A 84 -4.53 -3.54 -5.52
C VAL A 84 -5.67 -2.96 -6.37
N LEU A 85 -5.40 -1.94 -7.19
CA LEU A 85 -6.42 -1.37 -8.08
C LEU A 85 -6.91 -2.37 -9.14
N LYS A 86 -5.97 -2.98 -9.86
CA LYS A 86 -6.29 -3.83 -11.02
C LYS A 86 -6.84 -5.19 -10.62
N SER A 87 -6.13 -5.91 -9.74
CA SER A 87 -6.50 -7.28 -9.36
C SER A 87 -7.37 -7.37 -8.11
N GLY A 88 -7.31 -6.36 -7.23
CA GLY A 88 -8.14 -6.30 -6.04
C GLY A 88 -9.48 -5.65 -6.37
N CYS A 89 -9.46 -4.33 -6.54
CA CYS A 89 -10.62 -3.52 -6.82
C CYS A 89 -11.22 -3.74 -8.21
N GLN A 90 -10.52 -4.45 -9.10
CA GLN A 90 -10.99 -4.79 -10.45
C GLN A 90 -11.41 -3.56 -11.26
N VAL A 91 -10.65 -2.46 -11.12
CA VAL A 91 -11.02 -1.20 -11.78
C VAL A 91 -11.01 -1.27 -13.31
N GLU A 92 -10.30 -2.23 -13.88
CA GLU A 92 -10.22 -2.47 -15.34
C GLU A 92 -11.49 -3.18 -15.87
N ASP A 93 -12.31 -3.76 -14.99
CA ASP A 93 -13.57 -4.41 -15.37
C ASP A 93 -14.73 -3.39 -15.46
N CYS A 94 -14.48 -2.11 -15.19
CA CYS A 94 -15.52 -1.07 -15.28
C CYS A 94 -15.84 -0.73 -16.75
N MET A 95 -17.12 -0.83 -17.11
CA MET A 95 -17.62 -0.53 -18.45
C MET A 95 -18.05 0.94 -18.59
N LEU A 96 -17.20 1.87 -18.15
CA LEU A 96 -17.46 3.31 -18.26
C LEU A 96 -16.95 3.86 -19.60
N GLU A 97 -17.84 4.38 -20.42
CA GLU A 97 -17.51 4.85 -21.78
C GLU A 97 -16.93 6.27 -21.83
N GLU A 98 -17.22 7.10 -20.83
CA GLU A 98 -16.76 8.48 -20.77
C GLU A 98 -15.49 8.64 -19.92
N ALA A 99 -14.45 9.26 -20.50
CA ALA A 99 -13.17 9.49 -19.83
C ALA A 99 -13.32 10.25 -18.48
N CYS A 100 -14.24 11.21 -18.40
CA CYS A 100 -14.48 11.96 -17.17
C CYS A 100 -15.10 11.09 -16.06
N ARG A 101 -15.95 10.12 -16.41
CA ARG A 101 -16.54 9.17 -15.46
C ARG A 101 -15.50 8.17 -15.00
N LEU A 102 -14.68 7.66 -15.93
CA LEU A 102 -13.56 6.77 -15.61
C LEU A 102 -12.56 7.46 -14.66
N ALA A 103 -12.22 8.72 -14.91
CA ALA A 103 -11.31 9.47 -14.04
C ALA A 103 -11.84 9.60 -12.60
N ARG A 104 -13.14 9.91 -12.43
CA ARG A 104 -13.76 9.98 -11.09
C ARG A 104 -13.77 8.61 -10.39
N TYR A 105 -14.12 7.56 -11.13
CA TYR A 105 -14.12 6.19 -10.63
C TYR A 105 -12.72 5.77 -10.16
N LEU A 106 -11.69 5.94 -11.01
CA LEU A 106 -10.31 5.65 -10.68
C LEU A 106 -9.81 6.49 -9.49
N THR A 107 -10.23 7.74 -9.37
CA THR A 107 -9.86 8.60 -8.24
C THR A 107 -10.35 8.03 -6.92
N LEU A 108 -11.62 7.60 -6.86
CA LEU A 108 -12.18 7.00 -5.65
C LEU A 108 -11.44 5.70 -5.28
N PHE A 109 -11.25 4.81 -6.25
CA PHE A 109 -10.55 3.56 -6.01
C PHE A 109 -9.07 3.76 -5.67
N SER A 110 -8.43 4.80 -6.20
CA SER A 110 -7.06 5.19 -5.83
C SER A 110 -6.93 5.46 -4.33
N ILE A 111 -7.88 6.21 -3.75
CA ILE A 111 -7.94 6.50 -2.31
C ILE A 111 -8.18 5.22 -1.51
N ILE A 112 -9.11 4.37 -1.95
CA ILE A 112 -9.40 3.08 -1.33
C ILE A 112 -8.16 2.17 -1.36
N GLY A 113 -7.44 2.11 -2.48
CA GLY A 113 -6.23 1.32 -2.63
C GLY A 113 -5.13 1.74 -1.66
N VAL A 114 -4.89 3.05 -1.51
CA VAL A 114 -3.94 3.57 -0.50
C VAL A 114 -4.43 3.24 0.91
N ARG A 115 -5.73 3.35 1.19
CA ARG A 115 -6.31 3.04 2.49
C ARG A 115 -6.10 1.57 2.88
N LEU A 116 -6.29 0.63 1.95
CA LEU A 116 -6.06 -0.80 2.16
C LEU A 116 -4.58 -1.11 2.41
N MET A 117 -3.68 -0.47 1.68
CA MET A 117 -2.24 -0.59 1.93
C MET A 117 -1.85 -0.01 3.29
N TYR A 118 -2.41 1.15 3.64
CA TYR A 118 -2.19 1.79 4.93
C TYR A 118 -2.55 0.88 6.09
N ILE A 119 -3.75 0.29 6.12
CA ILE A 119 -4.16 -0.61 7.21
C ILE A 119 -3.26 -1.85 7.27
N ALA A 120 -2.91 -2.43 6.11
CA ALA A 120 -2.12 -3.65 6.03
C ALA A 120 -0.71 -3.43 6.58
N TYR A 121 -0.06 -2.34 6.20
CA TYR A 121 1.30 -2.03 6.65
C TYR A 121 1.34 -1.45 8.05
N ARG A 122 0.36 -0.61 8.44
CA ARG A 122 0.30 -0.08 9.80
C ARG A 122 0.13 -1.17 10.84
N ALA A 123 -0.68 -2.20 10.57
CA ALA A 123 -0.81 -3.34 11.47
C ALA A 123 0.49 -4.12 11.68
N ARG A 124 1.41 -4.09 10.69
CA ARG A 124 2.72 -4.75 10.80
C ARG A 124 3.72 -3.92 11.60
N VAL A 125 3.70 -2.59 11.40
CA VAL A 125 4.65 -1.68 12.06
C VAL A 125 4.19 -1.27 13.46
N GLN A 126 2.89 -1.22 13.70
CA GLN A 126 2.28 -0.81 14.98
C GLN A 126 1.14 -1.77 15.35
N PRO A 127 1.44 -3.05 15.64
CA PRO A 127 0.41 -4.07 15.88
C PRO A 127 -0.48 -3.73 17.07
N ASP A 128 0.11 -3.27 18.17
CA ASP A 128 -0.57 -2.99 19.45
C ASP A 128 -1.32 -1.64 19.46
N ARG A 129 -1.27 -0.88 18.37
CA ARG A 129 -1.99 0.39 18.28
C ARG A 129 -3.50 0.13 18.45
N PRO A 130 -4.23 0.94 19.24
CA PRO A 130 -5.66 0.78 19.36
C PRO A 130 -6.37 0.91 18.01
N ALA A 131 -7.22 -0.05 17.65
CA ALA A 131 -7.91 -0.08 16.35
C ALA A 131 -8.74 1.18 16.09
N ARG A 132 -9.34 1.76 17.13
CA ARG A 132 -10.12 3.02 17.07
C ARG A 132 -9.34 4.25 16.56
N LYS A 133 -8.01 4.19 16.52
CA LYS A 133 -7.17 5.25 15.93
C LYS A 133 -7.08 5.14 14.41
N VAL A 134 -7.58 4.04 13.84
CA VAL A 134 -7.56 3.75 12.41
C VAL A 134 -8.97 3.55 11.89
N PHE A 135 -9.80 2.79 12.60
CA PHE A 135 -11.18 2.47 12.23
C PHE A 135 -12.17 3.28 13.04
N SER A 136 -13.32 3.55 12.45
CA SER A 136 -14.48 4.10 13.15
C SER A 136 -15.06 3.07 14.13
N GLU A 137 -15.80 3.56 15.12
CA GLU A 137 -16.46 2.70 16.10
C GLU A 137 -17.46 1.73 15.45
N VAL A 138 -18.20 2.18 14.43
CA VAL A 138 -19.16 1.35 13.72
C VAL A 138 -18.50 0.25 12.89
N GLU A 139 -17.33 0.50 12.30
CA GLU A 139 -16.55 -0.53 11.61
C GLU A 139 -16.07 -1.62 12.58
N ILE A 140 -15.55 -1.23 13.74
CA ILE A 140 -15.10 -2.17 14.78
C ILE A 140 -16.29 -2.98 15.29
N GLN A 141 -17.41 -2.33 15.58
CA GLN A 141 -18.63 -2.98 16.02
C GLN A 141 -19.16 -3.98 14.99
N ALA A 142 -19.32 -3.56 13.73
CA ALA A 142 -19.80 -4.42 12.66
C ALA A 142 -18.89 -5.64 12.46
N LEU A 143 -17.57 -5.46 12.54
CA LEU A 143 -16.61 -6.55 12.41
C LEU A 143 -16.75 -7.56 13.56
N HIS A 144 -16.85 -7.08 14.80
CA HIS A 144 -17.03 -7.94 15.98
C HIS A 144 -18.36 -8.69 15.94
N LEU A 145 -19.47 -8.02 15.62
CA LEU A 145 -20.77 -8.66 15.45
C LEU A 145 -20.71 -9.76 14.39
N ARG A 146 -20.02 -9.51 13.26
CA ARG A 146 -19.94 -10.47 12.15
C ARG A 146 -19.03 -11.67 12.44
N MET A 147 -17.90 -11.44 13.10
CA MET A 147 -16.82 -12.43 13.23
C MET A 147 -16.80 -13.11 14.60
N ILE A 148 -17.12 -12.38 15.66
CA ILE A 148 -17.07 -12.84 17.05
C ILE A 148 -18.49 -13.15 17.56
N LYS A 149 -19.52 -12.54 16.95
CA LYS A 149 -20.93 -12.62 17.39
C LYS A 149 -21.14 -12.00 18.77
N ASP A 150 -20.37 -10.97 19.08
CA ASP A 150 -20.47 -10.19 20.32
C ASP A 150 -20.25 -8.71 20.02
N ASN A 151 -20.74 -7.84 20.90
CA ASN A 151 -20.50 -6.41 20.82
C ASN A 151 -19.15 -6.09 21.49
N PRO A 152 -18.24 -5.35 20.84
CA PRO A 152 -16.93 -5.04 21.43
C PRO A 152 -17.12 -4.28 22.74
N LYS A 153 -16.49 -4.78 23.82
CA LYS A 153 -16.42 -4.04 25.08
C LYS A 153 -15.47 -2.86 24.92
N LEU A 154 -15.90 -1.68 25.36
CA LEU A 154 -15.09 -0.44 25.33
C LEU A 154 -13.81 -0.56 26.19
N GLU A 155 -13.82 -1.42 27.20
CA GLU A 155 -12.77 -1.55 28.21
C GLU A 155 -11.55 -2.35 27.75
N THR A 156 -11.70 -3.23 26.76
CA THR A 156 -10.59 -4.00 26.15
C THR A 156 -10.48 -3.65 24.67
N PRO A 157 -9.78 -2.56 24.31
CA PRO A 157 -9.73 -2.10 22.93
C PRO A 157 -8.96 -3.10 22.06
N THR A 158 -9.62 -3.59 21.01
CA THR A 158 -9.01 -4.45 19.99
C THR A 158 -7.77 -3.78 19.41
N THR A 159 -6.70 -4.55 19.26
CA THR A 159 -5.48 -4.05 18.61
C THR A 159 -5.69 -3.90 17.11
N LEU A 160 -4.84 -3.09 16.48
CA LEU A 160 -4.85 -2.90 15.04
C LEU A 160 -4.56 -4.21 14.31
N GLN A 161 -3.61 -5.01 14.81
CA GLN A 161 -3.28 -6.30 14.22
C GLN A 161 -4.45 -7.28 14.29
N GLU A 162 -5.09 -7.44 15.45
CA GLU A 162 -6.25 -8.32 15.60
C GLU A 162 -7.39 -7.91 14.65
N THR A 163 -7.68 -6.61 14.59
CA THR A 163 -8.71 -6.06 13.69
C THR A 163 -8.41 -6.38 12.23
N VAL A 164 -7.17 -6.14 11.78
CA VAL A 164 -6.75 -6.45 10.40
C VAL A 164 -6.78 -7.96 10.13
N ARG A 165 -6.41 -8.80 11.10
CA ARG A 165 -6.52 -10.26 10.98
C ARG A 165 -7.96 -10.73 10.89
N LEU A 166 -8.89 -10.14 11.64
CA LEU A 166 -10.32 -10.43 11.53
C LEU A 166 -10.88 -10.04 10.15
N ILE A 167 -10.51 -8.88 9.61
CA ILE A 167 -10.85 -8.49 8.23
C ILE A 167 -10.24 -9.49 7.25
N GLY A 168 -8.99 -9.90 7.45
CA GLY A 168 -8.32 -10.92 6.66
C GLY A 168 -9.10 -12.24 6.66
N LYS A 169 -9.53 -12.73 7.83
CA LYS A 169 -10.34 -13.95 7.97
C LYS A 169 -11.67 -13.82 7.24
N LEU A 170 -12.34 -12.67 7.35
CA LEU A 170 -13.55 -12.38 6.58
C LEU A 170 -13.30 -12.45 5.07
N GLY A 171 -12.11 -12.07 4.61
CA GLY A 171 -11.65 -12.14 3.22
C GLY A 171 -11.09 -13.49 2.76
N GLY A 172 -11.05 -14.50 3.65
CA GLY A 172 -10.59 -15.86 3.37
C GLY A 172 -9.16 -16.19 3.84
N HIS A 173 -8.51 -15.34 4.63
CA HIS A 173 -7.25 -15.69 5.29
C HIS A 173 -7.51 -16.73 6.39
N LEU A 174 -6.79 -17.86 6.38
CA LEU A 174 -7.04 -18.95 7.32
C LEU A 174 -6.51 -18.63 8.72
N GLY A 175 -5.42 -17.87 8.82
CA GLY A 175 -4.82 -17.46 10.08
C GLY A 175 -4.21 -18.63 10.85
N ARG A 176 -3.64 -19.60 10.13
CA ARG A 176 -2.92 -20.73 10.72
C ARG A 176 -1.55 -20.26 11.21
N LYS A 177 -0.94 -21.04 12.11
CA LYS A 177 0.41 -20.78 12.59
C LYS A 177 1.37 -20.81 11.39
N GLY A 178 2.01 -19.67 11.12
CA GLY A 178 2.97 -19.52 10.02
C GLY A 178 2.43 -18.88 8.74
N ASP A 179 1.11 -18.64 8.60
CA ASP A 179 0.53 -18.00 7.40
C ASP A 179 0.98 -16.53 7.20
N GLY A 180 1.57 -15.92 8.23
CA GLY A 180 1.93 -14.51 8.24
C GLY A 180 0.71 -13.58 8.36
N GLU A 181 0.89 -12.31 7.97
CA GLU A 181 -0.21 -11.33 7.98
C GLU A 181 -1.01 -11.36 6.67
N PRO A 182 -2.34 -11.05 6.71
CA PRO A 182 -3.15 -10.96 5.51
C PRO A 182 -2.55 -10.03 4.45
N GLY A 183 -2.57 -10.47 3.19
CA GLY A 183 -2.21 -9.66 2.03
C GLY A 183 -3.31 -8.66 1.67
N VAL A 184 -2.94 -7.58 0.97
CA VAL A 184 -3.88 -6.49 0.64
C VAL A 184 -5.08 -6.93 -0.19
N LEU A 185 -4.90 -7.90 -1.11
CA LEU A 185 -6.01 -8.46 -1.89
C LEU A 185 -7.02 -9.24 -1.03
N VAL A 186 -6.54 -9.94 0.00
CA VAL A 186 -7.41 -10.65 0.95
C VAL A 186 -8.16 -9.63 1.81
N LEU A 187 -7.46 -8.58 2.25
CA LEU A 187 -8.07 -7.48 2.99
C LEU A 187 -9.13 -6.76 2.17
N TRP A 188 -8.94 -6.54 0.88
CA TRP A 188 -9.97 -5.98 0.00
C TRP A 188 -11.27 -6.79 0.03
N ARG A 189 -11.18 -8.12 -0.15
CA ARG A 189 -12.37 -8.99 -0.09
C ARG A 189 -13.05 -8.95 1.28
N GLY A 190 -12.25 -8.95 2.35
CA GLY A 190 -12.75 -8.78 3.71
C GLY A 190 -13.43 -7.43 3.92
N TRP A 191 -12.86 -6.36 3.35
CA TRP A 191 -13.36 -5.00 3.43
C TRP A 191 -14.73 -4.85 2.78
N MET A 192 -14.90 -5.40 1.57
CA MET A 192 -16.19 -5.40 0.87
C MET A 192 -17.28 -6.10 1.69
N ARG A 193 -16.98 -7.29 2.22
CA ARG A 193 -17.90 -8.05 3.08
C ARG A 193 -18.20 -7.33 4.40
N LEU A 194 -17.23 -6.62 4.96
CA LEU A 194 -17.43 -5.83 6.19
C LEU A 194 -18.39 -4.67 5.94
N TYR A 195 -18.24 -3.96 4.82
CA TYR A 195 -19.02 -2.75 4.56
C TYR A 195 -20.51 -3.02 4.28
N GLU A 196 -20.86 -4.23 3.83
CA GLU A 196 -22.25 -4.70 3.83
C GLU A 196 -22.84 -4.69 5.25
N VAL A 197 -22.09 -5.20 6.23
CA VAL A 197 -22.50 -5.25 7.65
C VAL A 197 -22.50 -3.85 8.28
N VAL A 198 -21.48 -3.02 8.00
CA VAL A 198 -21.42 -1.64 8.48
C VAL A 198 -22.66 -0.86 8.05
N THR A 199 -23.05 -0.99 6.78
CA THR A 199 -24.26 -0.34 6.24
C THR A 199 -25.52 -0.79 7.00
N ALA A 200 -25.67 -2.10 7.21
CA ALA A 200 -26.81 -2.65 7.96
C ALA A 200 -26.85 -2.13 9.41
N VAL A 201 -25.71 -2.10 10.12
CA VAL A 201 -25.63 -1.58 11.50
C VAL A 201 -25.99 -0.10 11.55
N ILE A 202 -25.52 0.71 10.59
CA ILE A 202 -25.87 2.13 10.52
C ILE A 202 -27.38 2.30 10.33
N LEU A 203 -27.98 1.59 9.38
CA LEU A 203 -29.41 1.67 9.08
C LEU A 203 -30.27 1.26 10.28
N ILE A 204 -29.89 0.17 10.96
CA ILE A 204 -30.56 -0.30 12.18
C ILE A 204 -30.50 0.76 13.29
N LYS A 205 -29.31 1.34 13.53
CA LYS A 205 -29.15 2.38 14.57
C LYS A 205 -29.95 3.64 14.25
N GLN A 206 -30.09 3.99 12.98
CA GLN A 206 -30.90 5.12 12.53
C GLN A 206 -32.41 4.82 12.58
N ASN A 207 -32.81 3.55 12.54
CA ASN A 207 -34.21 3.12 12.50
C ASN A 207 -34.52 2.04 13.55
N PRO A 208 -34.46 2.36 14.86
CA PRO A 208 -34.64 1.36 15.93
C PRO A 208 -36.00 0.65 15.89
N HIS A 209 -37.02 1.29 15.32
CA HIS A 209 -38.37 0.75 15.16
C HIS A 209 -38.42 -0.50 14.28
N LEU A 210 -37.45 -0.71 13.38
CA LEU A 210 -37.37 -1.92 12.54
C LEU A 210 -37.07 -3.20 13.33
N ILE A 211 -36.54 -3.06 14.55
CA ILE A 211 -36.23 -4.19 15.45
C ILE A 211 -37.31 -4.36 16.51
N ASN A 212 -37.95 -3.26 16.90
CA ASN A 212 -38.93 -3.23 17.98
C ASN A 212 -40.39 -3.41 17.51
N SER A 213 -40.62 -3.82 16.26
CA SER A 213 -41.96 -4.07 15.71
C SER A 213 -42.52 -5.45 16.11
N SER A 214 -42.40 -5.79 17.40
CA SER A 214 -43.07 -6.94 18.04
C SER A 214 -44.20 -6.44 18.94
#